data_AF-A0A919MTE7-F1
#
_entry.id   AF-A0A919MTE7-F1
#
_cell.length_a   1.000
_cell.length_b   1.000
_cell.length_c   1.000
_cell.angle_alpha   90.00
_cell.angle_beta   90.00
_cell.angle_gamma   90.00
#
_symmetry.space_group_name_H-M   'P 1'
#
loop_
_entity.id
_entity.type
_entity.pdbx_description
1 polymer ?
#
loop_
_entity_poly.entity_id
_entity_poly.type
_entity_poly.pdbx_seq_one_letter_code
_entity_poly.pdbx_strand_id
1 'polypeptide(L)' 'MPGWRVGGPDAAWQIGAMDDALHAYGSGHADGLAGRRDAALAESPATGPDYLVGLVDGQVAAFEAALIAAVRKALGEAP' A
#
# COMPACT_ATOMS: atom_id res chain seq x y z
N MET A 1 24.77 32.81 12.60
CA MET A 1 23.82 31.97 11.84
C MET A 1 24.08 30.51 12.25
N PRO A 2 23.28 29.86 13.10
CA PRO A 2 23.52 28.46 13.43
C PRO A 2 23.06 27.58 12.26
N GLY A 3 23.99 26.78 11.72
CA GLY A 3 23.74 25.84 10.64
C GLY A 3 22.91 24.66 11.14
N TRP A 4 21.69 24.52 10.62
CA TRP A 4 20.88 23.33 10.80
C TRP A 4 21.53 22.18 10.01
N ARG A 5 22.24 21.31 10.73
CA ARG A 5 22.73 20.05 10.17
C ARG A 5 21.53 19.10 10.11
N VAL A 6 20.89 18.99 8.95
CA VAL A 6 19.94 17.90 8.68
C VAL A 6 20.76 16.62 8.53
N GLY A 7 20.74 15.77 9.55
CA GLY A 7 21.49 14.49 9.54
C GLY A 7 22.07 14.13 10.91
N GLY A 8 21.20 13.82 11.86
CA GLY A 8 21.55 13.06 13.06
C GLY A 8 21.20 11.58 12.88
N PRO A 9 21.64 10.68 13.79
CA PRO A 9 21.28 9.26 13.76
C PRO A 9 19.76 9.04 13.70
N ASP A 10 18.97 9.95 14.27
CA ASP A 10 17.51 9.93 14.25
C ASP A 10 16.93 10.01 12.82
N ALA A 11 17.58 10.74 11.91
CA ALA A 11 17.14 10.87 10.52
C ALA A 11 17.34 9.57 9.74
N ALA A 12 18.41 8.82 10.02
CA ALA A 12 18.66 7.52 9.39
C ALA A 12 17.65 6.46 9.88
N TRP A 13 17.31 6.49 11.17
CA TRP A 13 16.25 5.64 11.71
C TRP A 13 14.88 5.98 11.14
N GLN A 14 14.58 7.26 10.93
CA GLN A 14 13.34 7.70 10.30
C GLN A 14 13.23 7.26 8.84
N ILE A 15 14.35 7.28 8.09
CA ILE A 15 14.37 6.79 6.70
C ILE A 15 14.13 5.27 6.66
N GLY A 16 14.78 4.50 7.53
CA GLY A 16 14.53 3.05 7.61
C GLY A 16 13.08 2.72 7.94
N ALA A 17 12.48 3.42 8.92
CA ALA A 17 11.07 3.25 9.25
C ALA A 17 10.12 3.65 8.10
N MET A 18 10.46 4.70 7.34
CA MET A 18 9.69 5.11 6.17
C MET A 18 9.76 4.07 5.05
N ASP A 19 10.95 3.53 4.76
CA ASP A 19 11.13 2.51 3.73
C ASP A 19 10.35 1.23 4.07
N ASP A 20 10.37 0.82 5.34
CA ASP A 20 9.59 -0.32 5.83
C ASP A 20 8.08 -0.09 5.70
N ALA A 21 7.58 1.12 6.01
CA ALA A 21 6.18 1.48 5.84
C ALA A 21 5.75 1.46 4.37
N LEU A 22 6.56 2.03 3.46
CA LEU A 22 6.30 2.00 2.02
C LEU A 22 6.30 0.58 1.46
N HIS A 23 7.22 -0.27 1.93
CA HIS A 23 7.27 -1.68 1.52
C HIS A 23 6.04 -2.45 2.00
N ALA A 24 5.62 -2.22 3.25
CA ALA A 24 4.42 -2.83 3.82
C ALA A 24 3.15 -2.39 3.08
N TYR A 25 3.01 -1.10 2.80
CA TYR A 25 1.95 -0.57 1.96
C TYR A 25 1.91 -1.25 0.59
N GLY A 26 3.06 -1.32 -0.11
CA GLY A 26 3.14 -1.95 -1.43
C GLY A 26 2.76 -3.43 -1.40
N SER A 27 3.19 -4.16 -0.37
CA SER A 27 2.83 -5.57 -0.16
C SER A 27 1.33 -5.73 0.08
N GLY A 28 0.75 -4.87 0.92
CA GLY A 28 -0.70 -4.82 1.14
C GLY A 28 -1.46 -4.56 -0.15
N HIS A 29 -1.04 -3.56 -0.93
CA HIS A 29 -1.67 -3.23 -2.20
C HIS A 29 -1.67 -4.39 -3.19
N ALA A 30 -0.55 -5.08 -3.32
CA ALA A 30 -0.44 -6.27 -4.17
C ALA A 30 -1.36 -7.42 -3.70
N ASP A 31 -1.45 -7.65 -2.40
CA ASP A 31 -2.35 -8.65 -1.83
C ASP A 31 -3.83 -8.28 -2.01
N GLY A 32 -4.16 -6.99 -1.87
CA GLY A 32 -5.50 -6.46 -2.06
C GLY A 32 -5.98 -6.64 -3.49
N LEU A 33 -5.12 -6.34 -4.47
CA LEU A 33 -5.37 -6.63 -5.89
C LEU A 33 -5.63 -8.12 -6.14
N ALA A 34 -4.95 -8.99 -5.40
CA ALA A 34 -5.08 -10.43 -5.52
C ALA A 34 -6.21 -11.04 -4.68
N GLY A 35 -6.95 -10.24 -3.89
CA GLY A 35 -7.99 -10.71 -2.98
C GLY A 35 -7.46 -11.62 -1.86
N ARG A 36 -6.19 -11.48 -1.48
CA ARG A 36 -5.56 -12.23 -0.38
C ARG A 36 -5.26 -11.29 0.78
N ARG A 37 -5.11 -11.86 1.97
CA ARG A 37 -4.63 -11.16 3.16
C ARG A 37 -3.59 -12.02 3.85
N ASP A 38 -2.42 -11.44 4.09
CA ASP A 38 -1.38 -12.00 4.94
C ASP A 38 -1.65 -11.58 6.39
N ALA A 39 -1.97 -12.56 7.24
CA ALA A 39 -2.25 -12.32 8.65
C ALA A 39 -1.00 -11.87 9.43
N ALA A 40 0.18 -12.39 9.07
CA ALA A 40 1.42 -12.06 9.76
C ALA A 40 1.83 -10.61 9.51
N LEU A 41 1.67 -10.13 8.26
CA LEU A 41 1.90 -8.72 7.94
C LEU A 41 0.84 -7.81 8.57
N ALA A 42 -0.44 -8.21 8.53
CA ALA A 42 -1.53 -7.42 9.11
C ALA A 42 -1.43 -7.24 10.64
N GLU A 43 -0.85 -8.22 11.34
CA GLU A 43 -0.69 -8.20 12.80
C GLU A 43 0.64 -7.59 13.25
N SER A 44 1.51 -7.20 12.31
CA SER A 44 2.79 -6.54 12.61
C SER A 44 2.54 -5.25 13.42
N PRO A 45 3.08 -5.12 14.64
CA PRO A 45 2.94 -3.88 15.42
C PRO A 45 3.64 -2.69 14.78
N ALA A 46 4.68 -2.93 13.97
CA ALA A 46 5.50 -1.89 13.38
C ALA A 46 4.94 -1.37 12.05
N THR A 47 4.40 -2.27 11.21
CA THR A 47 4.05 -1.98 9.80
C THR A 47 2.66 -2.47 9.40
N GLY A 48 1.93 -3.12 10.30
CA GLY A 48 0.60 -3.65 10.05
C GLY A 48 -0.41 -2.59 9.60
N PRO A 49 -0.44 -1.37 10.19
CA PRO A 49 -1.28 -0.29 9.71
C PRO A 49 -1.01 0.07 8.24
N ASP A 50 0.26 0.21 7.84
CA ASP A 50 0.64 0.56 6.46
C ASP A 50 0.24 -0.56 5.48
N TYR A 51 0.47 -1.82 5.86
CA TYR A 51 -0.01 -2.98 5.10
C TYR A 51 -1.53 -2.97 4.91
N LEU A 52 -2.29 -2.71 5.98
CA LEU A 52 -3.76 -2.72 5.93
C LEU A 52 -4.32 -1.58 5.07
N VAL A 53 -3.68 -0.41 5.08
CA VAL A 53 -4.04 0.70 4.16
C VAL A 53 -3.82 0.26 2.73
N GLY A 54 -2.62 -0.27 2.41
CA GLY A 54 -2.33 -0.80 1.08
C GLY A 54 -3.33 -1.87 0.66
N LEU A 55 -3.67 -2.80 1.55
CA LEU A 55 -4.63 -3.88 1.31
C LEU A 55 -6.00 -3.35 0.88
N VAL A 56 -6.54 -2.38 1.60
CA VAL A 56 -7.84 -1.77 1.27
C VAL A 56 -7.75 -1.03 -0.07
N ASP A 57 -6.70 -0.26 -0.31
CA ASP A 57 -6.51 0.45 -1.59
C ASP A 57 -6.43 -0.54 -2.77
N GLY A 58 -5.73 -1.67 -2.60
CA GLY A 58 -5.64 -2.71 -3.61
C GLY A 58 -7.00 -3.37 -3.90
N GLN A 59 -7.81 -3.59 -2.87
CA GLN A 59 -9.18 -4.12 -3.03
C GLN A 59 -10.08 -3.13 -3.78
N VAL A 60 -9.97 -1.83 -3.48
CA VAL A 60 -10.71 -0.77 -4.20
C VAL A 60 -10.27 -0.73 -5.66
N ALA A 61 -8.97 -0.77 -5.94
CA ALA A 61 -8.46 -0.78 -7.32
C ALA A 61 -8.94 -2.01 -8.11
N ALA A 62 -8.95 -3.19 -7.49
CA ALA A 62 -9.50 -4.40 -8.12
C ALA A 62 -11.00 -4.26 -8.42
N PHE A 63 -11.77 -3.68 -7.49
CA PHE A 63 -13.18 -3.39 -7.69
C PHE A 63 -13.42 -2.40 -8.83
N GLU A 64 -12.67 -1.28 -8.86
CA GLU A 64 -12.78 -0.27 -9.92
C GLU A 64 -12.50 -0.86 -11.31
N ALA A 65 -11.45 -1.68 -11.44
CA ALA A 65 -11.13 -2.36 -12.68
C ALA A 65 -12.27 -3.30 -13.13
N ALA A 66 -12.82 -4.09 -12.20
CA ALA A 66 -13.94 -4.98 -12.48
C ALA A 66 -15.21 -4.20 -12.86
N LEU A 67 -15.48 -3.08 -12.20
CA LEU A 67 -16.62 -2.21 -12.49
C LEU A 67 -16.52 -1.62 -13.90
N ILE A 68 -15.35 -1.07 -14.27
CA ILE A 68 -15.12 -0.53 -15.61
C ILE A 68 -15.30 -1.62 -16.67
N ALA A 69 -14.74 -2.82 -16.44
CA ALA A 69 -14.92 -3.94 -17.36
C ALA A 69 -16.40 -4.34 -17.51
N ALA A 70 -17.16 -4.35 -16.41
CA ALA A 70 -18.59 -4.64 -16.44
C ALA A 70 -19.39 -3.56 -17.21
N VAL A 71 -19.05 -2.28 -17.03
CA VAL A 71 -19.67 -1.16 -17.77
C VAL A 71 -19.37 -1.27 -19.26
N ARG A 72 -18.11 -1.51 -19.67
CA ARG A 72 -17.74 -1.70 -21.08
C ARG A 72 -18.51 -2.85 -21.72
N LYS A 73 -18.58 -3.99 -21.03
CA LYS A 73 -19.37 -5.14 -21.46
C LYS A 73 -20.86 -4.79 -21.63
N ALA A 74 -21.43 -4.03 -20.71
CA ALA A 74 -22.84 -3.60 -20.79
C ALA A 74 -23.10 -2.65 -21.98
N LEU A 75 -22.10 -1.85 -22.37
CA LEU A 75 -22.14 -0.99 -23.56
C LEU A 75 -21.88 -1.74 -24.88
N GLY A 76 -21.53 -3.04 -24.81
CA GLY A 76 -21.20 -3.85 -25.98
C GLY A 76 -19.79 -3.62 -26.53
N GLU A 77 -18.92 -2.96 -25.76
CA GLU A 77 -17.50 -2.86 -26.08
C GLU A 77 -16.85 -4.23 -25.79
N ALA A 78 -16.20 -4.82 -26.81
CA ALA A 78 -15.44 -6.07 -26.66
C ALA A 78 -14.29 -5.89 -25.64
N PRO A 79 -13.89 -6.95 -24.92
CA PRO A 79 -12.92 -6.86 -23.83
C PRO A 79 -11.56 -6.28 -24.25
#